data_AF-A0A090VD25-F1
#
_entry.id   AF-A0A090VD25-F1
#
_cell.length_a   1.000
_cell.length_b   1.000
_cell.length_c   1.000
_cell.angle_alpha   90.00
_cell.angle_beta   90.00
_cell.angle_gamma   90.00
#
_symmetry.space_group_name_H-M   'P 1'
#
loop_
_entity.id
_entity.type
_entity.pdbx_description
1 polymer ?
#
loop_
_entity_poly.entity_id
_entity_poly.type
_entity_poly.pdbx_seq_one_letter_code
_entity_poly.pdbx_strand_id
1 'polypeptide(L)'
;MSDDHTTQAFGIYGSRLASLNPTPTLDKIASEGIIFDNCFVNNSICTPSRAAILSGQHSQANGVLDLEGALPMDKQYLPIEMKKLGYQTAMIGKWHLKEQPNFDYFNVFTKHGQQGSYFDPYLTETGMHFAEEKDPSYEANNIKGTVQTLLPIFL
;
A
#
# COMPACT_ATOMS: atom_id res chain seq x y z
N MET A 1 2.86 -2.48 -4.56
CA MET A 1 3.21 -2.88 -3.17
C MET A 1 2.34 -4.05 -2.76
N SER A 2 2.92 -5.15 -2.28
CA SER A 2 2.19 -6.26 -1.64
C SER A 2 2.27 -6.17 -0.12
N ASP A 3 1.29 -6.75 0.57
CA ASP A 3 1.22 -6.79 2.03
C ASP A 3 1.64 -8.16 2.57
N ASP A 4 2.29 -8.21 3.73
CA ASP A 4 2.79 -9.43 4.41
C ASP A 4 3.59 -10.41 3.54
N HIS A 5 4.31 -9.90 2.53
CA HIS A 5 5.04 -10.74 1.59
C HIS A 5 6.44 -11.09 2.11
N THR A 6 6.65 -12.35 2.48
CA THR A 6 7.95 -12.85 2.95
C THR A 6 8.94 -13.05 1.80
N THR A 7 10.22 -12.76 2.05
CA THR A 7 11.33 -13.02 1.10
C THR A 7 11.43 -14.48 0.68
N GLN A 8 10.97 -15.42 1.53
CA GLN A 8 10.95 -16.84 1.17
C GLN A 8 10.01 -17.13 -0.01
N ALA A 9 8.97 -16.33 -0.22
CA ALA A 9 7.99 -16.55 -1.29
C ALA A 9 8.45 -16.00 -2.66
N PHE A 10 9.59 -15.31 -2.71
CA PHE A 10 10.20 -14.80 -3.93
C PHE A 10 11.23 -15.80 -4.47
N GLY A 11 10.99 -16.32 -5.68
CA GLY A 11 11.85 -17.29 -6.34
C GLY A 11 13.29 -16.81 -6.52
N ILE A 12 13.47 -15.51 -6.78
CA ILE A 12 14.79 -14.87 -6.96
C ILE A 12 15.76 -15.07 -5.78
N TYR A 13 15.26 -15.20 -4.56
CA TYR A 13 16.11 -15.41 -3.37
C TYR A 13 16.47 -16.88 -3.14
N GLY A 14 16.02 -17.80 -4.01
CA GLY A 14 16.42 -19.21 -3.96
C GLY A 14 16.03 -19.93 -2.65
N SER A 15 14.98 -19.47 -1.98
CA SER A 15 14.56 -20.03 -0.69
C SER A 15 13.95 -21.43 -0.83
N ARG A 16 13.66 -22.10 0.30
CA ARG A 16 12.98 -23.41 0.33
C ARG A 16 11.65 -23.47 -0.44
N LEU A 17 10.98 -22.33 -0.65
CA LEU A 17 9.70 -22.28 -1.39
C LEU A 17 9.89 -22.05 -2.89
N ALA A 18 11.10 -21.73 -3.38
CA ALA A 18 11.32 -21.33 -4.78
C ALA A 18 10.89 -22.41 -5.78
N SER A 19 11.07 -23.70 -5.45
CA SER A 19 10.60 -24.82 -6.28
C SER A 19 9.10 -25.10 -6.18
N LEU A 20 8.47 -24.71 -5.07
CA LEU A 20 7.05 -24.95 -4.80
C LEU A 20 6.15 -23.81 -5.30
N ASN A 21 6.68 -22.58 -5.30
CA ASN A 21 5.98 -21.38 -5.72
C ASN A 21 6.86 -20.55 -6.66
N PRO A 22 7.04 -20.99 -7.92
CA PRO A 22 7.86 -20.28 -8.89
C PRO A 22 7.26 -18.91 -9.23
N THR A 23 8.10 -17.88 -9.34
CA THR A 23 7.69 -16.49 -9.61
C THR A 23 8.27 -15.96 -10.91
N PRO A 24 8.05 -16.61 -12.07
CA PRO A 24 8.80 -16.32 -13.31
C PRO A 24 8.67 -14.86 -13.79
N THR A 25 7.52 -14.22 -13.57
CA THR A 25 7.33 -12.80 -13.91
C THR A 25 8.16 -11.88 -13.03
N LEU A 26 8.29 -12.19 -11.73
CA LEU A 26 9.13 -11.42 -10.80
C LEU A 26 10.61 -11.68 -11.06
N ASP A 27 10.95 -12.93 -11.39
CA ASP A 27 12.32 -13.32 -11.73
C ASP A 27 12.81 -12.57 -12.99
N LYS A 28 11.92 -12.37 -13.97
CA LYS A 28 12.19 -11.54 -15.14
C LYS A 28 12.48 -10.08 -14.77
N ILE A 29 11.61 -9.45 -13.96
CA ILE A 29 11.82 -8.07 -13.49
C ILE A 29 13.16 -7.94 -12.78
N ALA A 30 13.50 -8.91 -11.93
CA ALA A 30 14.77 -8.92 -11.21
C ALA A 30 15.98 -9.08 -12.14
N SER A 31 15.87 -9.86 -13.23
CA SER A 31 16.94 -10.03 -14.21
C SER A 31 17.21 -8.78 -15.06
N GLU A 32 16.20 -7.90 -15.19
CA GLU A 32 16.29 -6.64 -15.94
C GLU A 32 16.56 -5.43 -15.03
N GLY A 33 16.62 -5.64 -13.71
CA GLY A 33 16.69 -4.58 -12.70
C GLY A 33 17.81 -4.78 -11.66
N ILE A 34 17.55 -4.32 -10.44
CA ILE A 34 18.47 -4.42 -9.29
C ILE A 34 17.76 -5.16 -8.16
N ILE A 35 18.46 -6.11 -7.54
CA ILE A 35 18.01 -6.83 -6.35
C ILE A 35 18.73 -6.24 -5.14
N PHE A 36 17.98 -6.04 -4.06
CA PHE A 36 18.52 -5.66 -2.75
C PHE A 36 18.45 -6.87 -1.81
N ASP A 37 19.58 -7.54 -1.58
CA ASP A 37 19.65 -8.70 -0.68
C ASP A 37 19.36 -8.33 0.79
N ASN A 38 19.54 -7.06 1.14
CA ASN A 38 19.42 -6.53 2.50
C ASN A 38 18.50 -5.31 2.54
N CYS A 39 17.21 -5.52 2.24
CA CYS A 39 16.17 -4.49 2.33
C CYS A 39 15.25 -4.80 3.52
N PHE A 40 15.22 -3.90 4.51
CA PHE A 40 14.47 -4.08 5.75
C PHE A 40 13.40 -3.00 5.91
N VAL A 41 12.23 -3.41 6.41
CA VAL A 41 11.19 -2.47 6.82
C VAL A 41 11.60 -1.75 8.10
N ASN A 42 11.20 -0.48 8.22
CA ASN A 42 11.43 0.32 9.42
C ASN A 42 10.63 -0.20 10.62
N ASN A 43 9.41 -0.64 10.35
CA ASN A 43 8.47 -1.17 11.32
C ASN A 43 7.77 -2.39 10.68
N SER A 44 7.63 -3.49 11.42
CA SER A 44 7.06 -4.75 10.93
C SER A 44 5.54 -4.82 11.10
N ILE A 45 4.86 -3.68 11.17
CA ILE A 45 3.39 -3.55 11.29
C ILE A 45 2.89 -2.66 10.15
N CYS A 46 1.74 -2.99 9.55
CA CYS A 46 1.26 -2.39 8.30
C CYS A 46 1.14 -0.85 8.31
N THR A 47 0.34 -0.25 9.20
CA THR A 47 0.15 1.21 9.30
C THR A 47 1.47 1.98 9.47
N PRO A 48 2.34 1.68 10.47
CA PRO A 48 3.60 2.40 10.64
C PRO A 48 4.62 2.11 9.52
N SER A 49 4.63 0.91 8.94
CA SER A 49 5.49 0.61 7.78
C SER A 49 5.13 1.47 6.57
N ARG A 50 3.83 1.57 6.25
CA ARG A 50 3.32 2.43 5.17
C ARG A 50 3.60 3.90 5.44
N ALA A 51 3.42 4.34 6.68
CA ALA A 51 3.72 5.71 7.08
C ALA A 51 5.22 6.03 6.88
N ALA A 52 6.11 5.09 7.23
CA ALA A 52 7.54 5.25 7.03
C ALA A 52 7.92 5.35 5.54
N ILE A 53 7.29 4.56 4.66
CA ILE A 53 7.51 4.64 3.21
C ILE A 53 7.08 6.01 2.66
N LEU A 54 5.89 6.48 3.02
CA LEU A 54 5.35 7.74 2.45
C LEU A 54 6.01 9.00 3.00
N SER A 55 6.42 8.97 4.28
CA SER A 55 7.11 10.09 4.91
C SER A 55 8.64 10.04 4.74
N GLY A 56 9.21 8.90 4.32
CA GLY A 56 10.66 8.70 4.33
C GLY A 56 11.30 8.80 5.72
N GLN A 57 10.50 8.71 6.78
CA GLN A 57 10.90 8.92 8.17
C GLN A 57 10.61 7.68 9.01
N HIS A 58 11.43 7.44 10.03
CA HIS A 58 11.13 6.43 11.04
C HIS A 58 9.87 6.77 11.84
N SER A 59 9.21 5.76 12.41
CA SER A 59 8.01 5.89 13.25
C SER A 59 8.14 6.94 14.37
N GLN A 60 9.29 7.02 15.04
CA GLN A 60 9.52 8.02 16.09
C GLN A 60 9.55 9.48 15.57
N ALA A 61 9.83 9.68 14.29
CA ALA A 61 9.90 11.00 13.68
C ALA A 61 8.57 11.39 13.01
N ASN A 62 7.91 10.45 12.32
CA ASN A 62 6.61 10.71 11.69
C ASN A 62 5.44 10.67 12.68
N GLY A 63 5.58 9.98 13.82
CA GLY A 63 4.60 9.89 14.90
C GLY A 63 3.65 8.69 14.82
N VAL A 64 3.76 7.85 13.78
CA VAL A 64 2.92 6.65 13.60
C VAL A 64 3.64 5.44 14.19
N LEU A 65 3.25 5.06 15.40
CA LEU A 65 3.92 4.02 16.19
C LEU A 65 3.24 2.65 16.10
N ASP A 66 1.91 2.63 15.90
CA ASP A 66 1.07 1.43 15.92
C ASP A 66 -0.05 1.51 14.85
N LEU A 67 -1.00 0.57 14.91
CA LEU A 67 -2.14 0.50 13.98
C LEU A 67 -3.14 1.64 14.17
N GLU A 68 -3.13 2.28 15.35
CA GLU A 68 -4.07 3.36 15.65
C GLU A 68 -3.59 4.72 15.15
N GLY A 69 -2.31 4.84 14.81
CA GLY A 69 -1.72 6.04 14.24
C GLY A 69 -2.32 6.41 12.87
N ALA A 70 -2.20 7.69 12.54
CA ALA A 70 -2.65 8.28 11.29
C ALA A 70 -1.51 9.13 10.73
N LEU A 71 -1.33 9.14 9.40
CA LEU A 71 -0.32 9.99 8.75
C LEU A 71 -0.99 11.23 8.13
N PRO A 72 -0.81 12.43 8.71
CA PRO A 72 -1.37 13.68 8.18
C PRO A 72 -1.04 13.91 6.70
N MET A 73 -1.97 14.49 5.95
CA MET A 73 -1.80 14.73 4.50
C MET A 73 -0.55 15.53 4.15
N ASP A 74 -0.18 16.51 4.97
CA ASP A 74 1.02 17.34 4.79
C ASP A 74 2.33 16.57 5.04
N LYS A 75 2.26 15.43 5.73
CA LYS A 75 3.40 14.52 5.99
C LYS A 75 3.53 13.37 5.00
N GLN A 76 2.62 13.27 4.03
CA GLN A 76 2.71 12.29 2.94
C GLN A 76 3.68 12.80 1.87
N TYR A 77 4.97 12.88 2.21
CA TYR A 77 5.97 13.59 1.38
C TYR A 77 6.20 12.93 0.02
N LEU A 78 6.19 11.59 -0.09
CA LEU A 78 6.46 10.90 -1.34
C LEU A 78 5.58 11.41 -2.51
N PRO A 79 4.24 11.37 -2.44
CA PRO A 79 3.41 11.90 -3.53
C PRO A 79 3.55 13.42 -3.70
N ILE A 80 3.75 14.18 -2.62
CA ILE A 80 3.94 15.65 -2.68
C ILE A 80 5.21 16.00 -3.48
N GLU A 81 6.34 15.39 -3.17
CA GLU A 81 7.61 15.67 -3.84
C GLU A 81 7.61 15.18 -5.29
N MET A 82 7.03 14.01 -5.56
CA MET A 82 6.86 13.50 -6.93
C MET A 82 6.03 14.45 -7.79
N LYS A 83 4.93 14.99 -7.23
CA LYS A 83 4.09 15.97 -7.91
C LYS A 83 4.82 17.27 -8.22
N LYS A 84 5.66 17.77 -7.31
CA LYS A 84 6.51 18.97 -7.56
C LYS A 84 7.46 18.78 -8.74
N LEU A 85 7.90 17.55 -8.98
CA LEU A 85 8.76 17.19 -10.12
C LEU A 85 7.98 16.95 -11.42
N GLY A 86 6.65 17.13 -11.42
CA GLY A 86 5.80 16.98 -12.60
C GLY A 86 5.30 15.56 -12.86
N TYR A 87 5.45 14.64 -11.91
CA TYR A 87 4.87 13.30 -12.02
C TYR A 87 3.38 13.32 -11.65
N GLN A 88 2.60 12.53 -12.37
CA GLN A 88 1.25 12.17 -11.95
C GLN A 88 1.32 11.03 -10.93
N THR A 89 0.58 11.17 -9.83
CA THR A 89 0.61 10.22 -8.71
C THR A 89 -0.75 9.54 -8.52
N ALA A 90 -0.74 8.23 -8.27
CA ALA A 90 -1.97 7.46 -8.03
C ALA A 90 -1.80 6.46 -6.87
N MET A 91 -2.84 6.31 -6.04
CA MET A 91 -2.91 5.30 -4.97
C MET A 91 -4.14 4.40 -5.15
N ILE A 92 -3.94 3.12 -5.43
CA ILE A 92 -5.03 2.17 -5.68
C ILE A 92 -4.87 0.95 -4.77
N GLY A 93 -5.95 0.58 -4.06
CA GLY A 93 -6.00 -0.60 -3.19
C GLY A 93 -5.89 -0.28 -1.70
N LYS A 94 -5.11 -1.06 -0.95
CA LYS A 94 -5.03 -0.94 0.51
C LYS A 94 -4.26 0.31 0.92
N TRP A 95 -4.91 1.17 1.70
CA TRP A 95 -4.34 2.43 2.20
C TRP A 95 -3.85 2.31 3.64
N HIS A 96 -4.77 2.10 4.59
CA HIS A 96 -4.49 1.81 6.00
C HIS A 96 -3.69 2.90 6.75
N LEU A 97 -3.97 4.18 6.48
CA LEU A 97 -3.33 5.33 7.12
C LEU A 97 -4.31 6.35 7.73
N LYS A 98 -5.61 6.01 7.76
CA LYS A 98 -6.73 6.74 8.39
C LYS A 98 -7.06 8.12 7.82
N GLU A 99 -6.06 8.90 7.41
CA GLU A 99 -6.21 10.17 6.70
C GLU A 99 -6.41 9.97 5.21
N GLN A 100 -6.91 10.99 4.51
CA GLN A 100 -7.09 10.92 3.06
C GLN A 100 -5.73 10.79 2.33
N PRO A 101 -5.65 10.01 1.23
CA PRO A 101 -4.45 9.98 0.38
C PRO A 101 -4.19 11.32 -0.32
N ASN A 102 -2.96 11.83 -0.25
CA ASN A 102 -2.51 13.04 -0.93
C ASN A 102 -1.89 12.72 -2.31
N PHE A 103 -2.64 11.99 -3.13
CA PHE A 103 -2.28 11.61 -4.50
C PHE A 103 -3.20 12.34 -5.49
N ASP A 104 -2.78 12.54 -6.74
CA ASP A 104 -3.64 13.16 -7.77
C ASP A 104 -4.89 12.32 -8.05
N TYR A 105 -4.74 11.00 -7.95
CA TYR A 105 -5.83 10.03 -7.99
C TYR A 105 -5.69 9.02 -6.86
N PHE A 106 -6.80 8.64 -6.25
CA PHE A 106 -6.86 7.51 -5.33
C PHE A 106 -8.15 6.74 -5.52
N ASN A 107 -8.07 5.44 -5.29
CA ASN A 107 -9.19 4.51 -5.28
C ASN A 107 -8.87 3.41 -4.27
N VAL A 108 -9.27 3.62 -3.01
CA VAL A 108 -8.74 2.88 -1.86
C VAL A 108 -9.80 2.19 -1.05
N PHE A 109 -9.45 1.07 -0.42
CA PHE A 109 -10.35 0.38 0.50
C PHE A 109 -10.59 1.22 1.76
N THR A 110 -11.86 1.38 2.10
CA THR A 110 -12.28 2.17 3.27
C THR A 110 -13.15 1.39 4.25
N LYS A 111 -13.64 0.20 3.87
CA LYS A 111 -14.32 -0.75 4.77
C LYS A 111 -13.37 -1.65 5.55
N HIS A 112 -13.90 -2.21 6.64
CA HIS A 112 -13.19 -3.15 7.52
C HIS A 112 -11.84 -2.60 8.01
N GLY A 113 -11.82 -1.34 8.43
CA GLY A 113 -10.58 -0.68 8.85
C GLY A 113 -9.59 -0.49 7.70
N GLN A 114 -10.09 -0.19 6.49
CA GLN A 114 -9.27 -0.01 5.28
C GLN A 114 -8.54 -1.28 4.79
N GLN A 115 -8.90 -2.46 5.34
CA GLN A 115 -8.38 -3.75 4.87
C GLN A 115 -9.02 -4.17 3.54
N GLY A 116 -10.28 -3.77 3.31
CA GLY A 116 -11.07 -4.16 2.15
C GLY A 116 -11.73 -5.53 2.31
N SER A 117 -12.54 -5.89 1.30
CA SER A 117 -13.24 -7.18 1.20
C SER A 117 -12.75 -7.90 -0.05
N TYR A 118 -12.57 -9.22 0.02
CA TYR A 118 -12.13 -10.01 -1.14
C TYR A 118 -13.19 -10.05 -2.25
N PHE A 119 -14.46 -10.23 -1.85
CA PHE A 119 -15.62 -10.23 -2.74
C PHE A 119 -16.35 -8.91 -2.63
N ASP A 120 -16.73 -8.36 -3.79
CA ASP A 120 -17.48 -7.12 -3.94
C ASP A 120 -16.94 -5.97 -3.04
N PRO A 121 -15.65 -5.55 -3.17
CA PRO A 121 -15.10 -4.52 -2.30
C PRO A 121 -15.73 -3.15 -2.52
N TYR A 122 -15.63 -2.35 -1.46
CA TYR A 122 -15.99 -0.94 -1.48
C TYR A 122 -14.72 -0.12 -1.50
N LEU A 123 -14.65 0.80 -2.46
CA LEU A 123 -13.53 1.73 -2.56
C LEU A 123 -14.03 3.17 -2.64
N THR A 124 -13.33 4.04 -1.92
CA THR A 124 -13.54 5.49 -2.04
C THR A 124 -12.56 6.02 -3.09
N GLU A 125 -13.12 6.71 -4.08
CA GLU A 125 -12.39 7.28 -5.21
C GLU A 125 -12.21 8.79 -5.06
N THR A 126 -11.22 9.37 -5.72
CA THR A 126 -11.02 10.83 -5.77
C THR A 126 -12.30 11.56 -6.19
N GLY A 127 -12.65 12.58 -5.40
CA GLY A 127 -13.88 13.35 -5.57
C GLY A 127 -15.05 12.85 -4.71
N MET A 128 -14.96 11.65 -4.15
CA MET A 128 -15.89 11.15 -3.13
C MET A 128 -15.46 11.62 -1.74
N HIS A 129 -16.39 11.70 -0.81
CA HIS A 129 -16.09 12.06 0.57
C HIS A 129 -15.37 10.92 1.32
N PHE A 130 -14.08 11.14 1.62
CA PHE A 130 -13.25 10.21 2.35
C PHE A 130 -13.53 10.31 3.85
N ALA A 131 -14.12 9.26 4.42
CA ALA A 131 -14.38 9.14 5.85
C ALA A 131 -14.31 7.67 6.30
N GLU A 132 -14.35 7.44 7.61
CA GLU A 132 -14.50 6.09 8.14
C GLU A 132 -15.90 5.54 7.83
N GLU A 133 -16.03 4.21 7.70
CA GLU A 133 -17.30 3.53 7.34
C GLU A 133 -18.49 3.88 8.26
N LYS A 134 -18.24 4.27 9.51
CA LYS A 134 -19.27 4.64 10.49
C LYS A 134 -19.75 6.09 10.35
N ASP A 135 -19.01 6.92 9.61
CA ASP A 135 -19.35 8.32 9.43
C ASP A 135 -20.55 8.46 8.46
N PRO A 136 -21.58 9.26 8.78
CA PRO A 136 -22.73 9.48 7.90
C PRO A 136 -22.38 10.06 6.53
N SER A 137 -21.24 10.74 6.42
CA SER A 137 -20.74 11.34 5.19
C SER A 137 -19.85 10.40 4.37
N TYR A 138 -19.69 9.14 4.79
CA TYR A 138 -18.90 8.14 4.09
C TYR A 138 -19.45 7.84 2.69
N GLU A 139 -18.58 7.91 1.69
CA GLU A 139 -18.90 7.54 0.31
C GLU A 139 -17.93 6.47 -0.22
N ALA A 140 -18.47 5.42 -0.86
CA ALA A 140 -17.67 4.43 -1.57
C ALA A 140 -18.46 3.70 -2.67
N ASN A 141 -17.76 3.30 -3.72
CA ASN A 141 -18.30 2.51 -4.83
C ASN A 141 -18.16 1.02 -4.55
N ASN A 142 -19.24 0.25 -4.76
CA ASN A 142 -19.17 -1.22 -4.71
C ASN A 142 -18.71 -1.76 -6.06
N ILE A 143 -17.54 -2.39 -6.10
CA ILE A 143 -16.99 -3.01 -7.31
C ILE A 143 -17.39 -4.46 -7.34
N LYS A 144 -18.24 -4.85 -8.29
CA LYS A 144 -18.70 -6.24 -8.44
C LYS A 144 -17.58 -7.16 -8.89
N GLY A 145 -17.45 -8.30 -8.23
CA GLY A 145 -16.48 -9.35 -8.53
C GLY A 145 -15.51 -9.60 -7.39
N THR A 146 -14.48 -10.39 -7.68
CA THR A 146 -13.38 -10.63 -6.76
C THR A 146 -12.27 -9.64 -7.02
N VAL A 147 -11.88 -8.86 -6.01
CA VAL A 147 -10.55 -8.27 -6.06
C VAL A 147 -9.61 -9.35 -5.59
N GLN A 148 -8.94 -9.96 -6.57
CA GLN A 148 -7.75 -10.72 -6.27
C GLN A 148 -6.74 -9.70 -5.76
N THR A 149 -6.58 -9.59 -4.44
CA THR A 149 -5.31 -9.15 -3.87
C THR A 149 -4.30 -10.22 -4.26
N LEU A 150 -3.89 -10.22 -5.52
CA LEU A 150 -2.66 -10.87 -5.93
C LEU A 150 -1.58 -10.22 -5.07
N LEU A 151 -1.09 -10.96 -4.08
CA LEU A 151 0.34 -11.23 -4.06
C LEU A 151 0.79 -11.35 -5.53
N PRO A 152 1.58 -10.44 -6.13
CA PRO A 152 1.77 -9.01 -5.93
C PRO A 152 1.34 -8.17 -7.18
N ILE A 153 1.06 -6.87 -7.02
CA ILE A 153 1.18 -5.85 -8.09
C ILE A 153 2.08 -4.75 -7.55
N PHE A 154 3.20 -4.47 -8.23
CA PHE A 154 4.11 -3.38 -7.91
C PHE A 154 4.31 -2.46 -9.11
N LEU A 155 4.32 -1.16 -8.81
CA LEU A 155 5.06 -0.13 -9.53
C LEU A 155 6.57 -0.36 -9.33
#